data_AF-A0A2G9MSU1-F1
#
_entry.id   AF-A0A2G9MSU1-F1
#
_cell.length_a   1.000
_cell.length_b   1.000
_cell.length_c   1.000
_cell.angle_alpha   90.00
_cell.angle_beta   90.00
_cell.angle_gamma   90.00
#
_symmetry.space_group_name_H-M   'P 1'
#
loop_
_entity.id
_entity.type
_entity.pdbx_description
1 polymer ?
#
loop_
_entity_poly.entity_id
_entity_poly.type
_entity_poly.pdbx_seq_one_letter_code
_entity_poly.pdbx_strand_id
1 'polypeptide(L)'
;MFVSISDALKKGEGIVNLRGWVYRERKTKNKVFVILRDSSGLIQCIIDPSQTNAWDESQKVLIESSIELMGELKKDERALTGYEVHVKELKIIHLAERFPITKDQSPEFLLDNRHLWLRSQKMTNMLKVRSTVFKAIREFFEKNNYFEFTPPITTPNACEGGSTLFEVKYYNDKTYLT
;
A
#
# COMPACT_ATOMS: atom_id res chain seq x y z
N MET A 1 -9.12 -17.30 11.75
CA MET A 1 -9.48 -15.91 11.44
C MET A 1 -8.22 -15.16 11.01
N PHE A 2 -8.30 -14.32 9.97
CA PHE A 2 -7.17 -13.51 9.50
C PHE A 2 -6.95 -12.29 10.41
N VAL A 3 -5.69 -11.91 10.61
CA VAL A 3 -5.29 -10.72 11.39
C VAL A 3 -4.45 -9.76 10.54
N SER A 4 -4.36 -8.50 10.95
CA SER A 4 -3.43 -7.55 10.33
C SER A 4 -1.98 -7.88 10.70
N ILE A 5 -1.03 -7.46 9.87
CA ILE A 5 0.40 -7.59 10.18
C ILE A 5 0.73 -6.88 11.50
N SER A 6 0.20 -5.68 11.72
CA SER A 6 0.43 -4.94 12.97
C SER A 6 -0.07 -5.71 14.19
N ASP A 7 -1.23 -6.35 14.12
CA ASP A 7 -1.77 -7.11 15.25
C ASP A 7 -1.02 -8.44 15.46
N ALA A 8 -0.53 -9.07 14.38
CA ALA A 8 0.37 -10.21 14.48
C ALA A 8 1.67 -9.83 15.21
N LEU A 9 2.27 -8.68 14.88
CA LEU A 9 3.47 -8.19 15.56
C LEU A 9 3.22 -7.86 17.05
N LYS A 10 2.04 -7.33 17.40
CA LYS A 10 1.66 -7.11 18.81
C LYS A 10 1.49 -8.42 19.57
N LYS A 11 1.00 -9.48 18.91
CA LYS A 11 0.87 -10.81 19.51
C LYS A 11 2.25 -11.42 19.82
N GLY A 12 3.23 -11.22 18.95
CA GLY A 12 4.63 -11.61 19.18
C GLY A 12 4.95 -13.11 19.03
N GLU A 13 3.95 -14.00 19.11
CA GLU A 13 4.17 -15.44 18.97
C GLU A 13 2.96 -16.22 18.45
N GLY A 14 3.20 -17.49 18.10
CA GLY A 14 2.19 -18.48 17.76
C GLY A 14 1.75 -18.46 16.29
N ILE A 15 0.67 -19.20 15.99
CA ILE A 15 0.15 -19.30 14.63
C ILE A 15 -0.62 -18.03 14.27
N VAL A 16 -0.37 -17.52 13.06
CA VAL A 16 -1.03 -16.36 12.46
C VAL A 16 -1.54 -16.70 11.07
N ASN A 17 -2.71 -16.17 10.73
CA ASN A 17 -3.26 -16.21 9.38
C ASN A 17 -3.21 -14.78 8.83
N LEU A 18 -2.45 -14.59 7.75
CA LEU A 18 -2.25 -13.28 7.13
C LEU A 18 -2.75 -13.31 5.68
N ARG A 19 -3.15 -12.14 5.20
CA ARG A 19 -3.49 -11.93 3.80
C ARG A 19 -2.96 -10.60 3.34
N GLY A 20 -2.53 -10.52 2.10
CA GLY A 20 -1.96 -9.29 1.57
C GLY A 20 -1.38 -9.48 0.20
N TRP A 21 -0.50 -8.56 -0.18
CA TRP A 21 0.18 -8.53 -1.46
C TRP A 21 1.66 -8.84 -1.26
N VAL A 22 2.22 -9.62 -2.18
CA VAL A 22 3.67 -9.83 -2.27
C VAL A 22 4.31 -8.49 -2.63
N TYR A 23 5.00 -7.87 -1.68
CA TYR A 23 5.70 -6.60 -1.90
C TYR A 23 7.07 -6.82 -2.53
N ARG A 24 7.75 -7.88 -2.11
CA ARG A 24 9.00 -8.37 -2.68
C ARG A 24 9.07 -9.87 -2.52
N GLU A 25 9.69 -10.53 -3.47
CA GLU A 25 10.01 -11.94 -3.41
C GLU A 25 11.47 -12.18 -3.76
N ARG A 26 12.06 -13.20 -3.13
CA ARG A 26 13.35 -13.75 -3.48
C ARG A 26 13.26 -15.26 -3.45
N LYS A 27 13.55 -15.89 -4.59
CA LYS A 27 13.49 -17.35 -4.74
C LYS A 27 14.91 -17.91 -4.76
N THR A 28 15.15 -18.94 -3.96
CA THR A 28 16.37 -19.74 -3.95
C THR A 28 16.00 -21.20 -4.17
N LYS A 29 16.99 -22.07 -4.41
CA LYS A 29 16.72 -23.51 -4.63
C LYS A 29 15.92 -24.16 -3.49
N ASN A 30 16.14 -23.72 -2.24
CA ASN A 30 15.61 -24.40 -1.05
C ASN A 30 14.66 -23.53 -0.23
N LYS A 31 14.51 -22.24 -0.55
CA LYS A 31 13.63 -21.31 0.18
C LYS A 31 13.03 -20.26 -0.75
N VAL A 32 11.78 -19.89 -0.49
CA VAL A 32 11.16 -18.67 -1.04
C VAL A 32 10.97 -17.69 0.11
N PHE A 33 11.47 -16.47 -0.08
CA PHE A 33 11.28 -15.36 0.85
C PHE A 33 10.25 -14.41 0.23
N VAL A 34 9.20 -14.13 0.96
CA VAL A 34 8.17 -13.15 0.59
C VAL A 34 8.13 -12.07 1.64
N ILE A 35 8.25 -10.81 1.24
CA ILE A 35 7.83 -9.68 2.06
C ILE A 35 6.36 -9.46 1.76
N LEU A 36 5.49 -9.81 2.70
CA LEU A 36 4.05 -9.58 2.59
C LEU A 36 3.73 -8.16 3.04
N ARG A 37 2.85 -7.47 2.30
CA ARG A 37 2.30 -6.16 2.64
C ARG A 37 0.79 -6.25 2.84
N ASP A 38 0.32 -5.62 3.90
CA ASP A 38 -1.09 -5.24 4.05
C ASP A 38 -1.19 -3.71 4.31
N SER A 39 -2.36 -3.24 4.71
CA SER A 39 -2.60 -1.83 5.03
C SER A 39 -1.82 -1.34 6.27
N SER A 40 -1.49 -2.26 7.17
CA SER A 40 -0.89 -2.00 8.47
C SER A 40 0.65 -2.04 8.43
N GLY A 41 1.26 -2.84 7.55
CA GLY A 41 2.71 -2.92 7.48
C GLY A 41 3.27 -3.94 6.50
N LEU A 42 4.51 -4.35 6.79
CA LEU A 42 5.27 -5.35 6.06
C LEU A 42 5.71 -6.45 7.02
N ILE A 43 5.80 -7.69 6.55
CA ILE A 43 6.38 -8.78 7.33
C ILE A 43 7.11 -9.78 6.43
N GLN A 44 8.22 -10.33 6.91
CA GLN A 44 8.95 -11.39 6.21
C GLN A 44 8.24 -12.72 6.42
N CYS A 45 8.07 -13.46 5.33
CA CYS A 45 7.50 -14.81 5.30
C CYS A 45 8.51 -15.74 4.63
N ILE A 46 8.86 -16.83 5.30
CA ILE A 46 9.76 -17.86 4.79
C ILE A 46 8.94 -19.09 4.43
N ILE A 47 9.08 -19.53 3.18
CA ILE A 47 8.52 -20.78 2.69
C ILE A 47 9.68 -21.76 2.47
N ASP A 48 9.66 -22.87 3.20
CA ASP A 48 10.64 -23.95 3.13
C ASP A 48 9.89 -25.25 2.73
N PRO A 49 10.35 -25.99 1.71
CA PRO A 49 9.67 -27.19 1.22
C PRO A 49 9.53 -28.27 2.29
N SER A 50 10.40 -28.28 3.31
CA SER A 50 10.29 -29.22 4.44
C SER A 50 9.17 -28.86 5.43
N GLN A 51 8.61 -27.64 5.35
CA GLN A 51 7.66 -27.09 6.32
C GLN A 51 6.29 -26.80 5.71
N THR A 52 6.12 -26.97 4.39
CA THR A 52 4.88 -26.63 3.70
C THR A 52 4.55 -27.56 2.54
N ASN A 53 3.25 -27.77 2.31
CA ASN A 53 2.75 -28.45 1.12
C ASN A 53 2.55 -27.49 -0.07
N ALA A 54 2.81 -26.19 0.10
CA ALA A 54 2.56 -25.15 -0.89
C ALA A 54 3.84 -24.69 -1.62
N TRP A 55 4.86 -25.55 -1.69
CA TRP A 55 6.14 -25.22 -2.32
C TRP A 55 5.98 -24.80 -3.78
N ASP A 56 5.30 -25.60 -4.59
CA ASP A 56 5.12 -25.33 -6.03
C ASP A 56 4.36 -24.03 -6.29
N GLU A 57 3.32 -23.74 -5.49
CA GLU A 57 2.59 -22.47 -5.56
C GLU A 57 3.48 -21.29 -5.14
N SER A 58 4.29 -21.45 -4.10
CA SER A 58 5.22 -20.40 -3.66
C SER A 58 6.25 -20.04 -4.73
N GLN A 59 6.61 -20.97 -5.62
CA GLN A 59 7.52 -20.68 -6.74
C GLN A 59 6.86 -19.84 -7.84
N LYS A 60 5.53 -19.79 -7.92
CA LYS A 60 4.80 -19.02 -8.94
C LYS A 60 4.62 -17.56 -8.55
N VAL A 61 4.57 -17.23 -7.25
CA VAL A 61 4.23 -15.87 -6.79
C VAL A 61 5.14 -14.80 -7.38
N LEU A 62 4.55 -13.67 -7.78
CA LEU A 62 5.22 -12.48 -8.30
C LEU A 62 4.87 -11.25 -7.45
N ILE A 63 5.67 -10.19 -7.53
CA ILE A 63 5.34 -8.86 -6.96
C ILE A 63 3.88 -8.50 -7.30
N GLU A 64 3.16 -8.00 -6.30
CA GLU A 64 1.72 -7.68 -6.31
C GLU A 64 0.74 -8.87 -6.45
N SER A 65 1.21 -10.12 -6.41
CA SER A 65 0.30 -11.27 -6.24
C SER A 65 -0.40 -11.16 -4.89
N SER A 66 -1.70 -11.43 -4.86
CA SER A 66 -2.46 -11.47 -3.60
C SER A 66 -2.50 -12.90 -3.07
N ILE A 67 -2.12 -13.04 -1.81
CA ILE A 67 -1.97 -14.34 -1.17
C ILE A 67 -2.59 -14.35 0.23
N GLU A 68 -3.05 -15.52 0.63
CA GLU A 68 -3.38 -15.88 2.00
C GLU A 68 -2.31 -16.86 2.49
N LEU A 69 -1.85 -16.71 3.72
CA LEU A 69 -0.91 -17.64 4.32
C LEU A 69 -1.22 -17.88 5.79
N MET A 70 -0.90 -19.09 6.24
CA MET A 70 -0.87 -19.47 7.64
C MET A 70 0.54 -19.88 7.99
N GLY A 71 1.06 -19.42 9.12
CA GLY A 71 2.39 -19.79 9.57
C GLY A 71 2.63 -19.51 11.04
N GLU A 72 3.79 -19.94 11.50
CA GLU A 72 4.27 -19.69 12.85
C GLU A 72 5.08 -18.40 12.88
N LEU A 73 4.66 -17.45 13.72
CA LEU A 73 5.38 -16.21 13.95
C LEU A 73 6.58 -16.48 14.87
N LYS A 74 7.78 -16.13 14.42
CA LYS A 74 9.04 -16.27 15.17
C LYS A 74 9.77 -14.95 15.25
N LYS A 75 10.42 -14.73 16.39
CA LYS A 75 11.30 -13.58 16.59
C LYS A 75 12.63 -13.81 15.86
N ASP A 76 13.03 -12.85 15.04
CA ASP A 76 14.35 -12.80 14.41
C ASP A 76 14.77 -11.33 14.30
N GLU A 77 15.82 -10.95 15.03
CA GLU A 77 16.35 -9.58 15.06
C GLU A 77 16.88 -9.11 13.70
N ARG A 78 17.17 -10.04 12.78
CA ARG A 78 17.63 -9.74 11.42
C ARG A 78 16.46 -9.44 10.47
N ALA A 79 15.24 -9.80 10.86
CA ALA A 79 14.05 -9.58 10.04
C ALA A 79 13.62 -8.11 10.05
N LEU A 80 12.92 -7.69 9.00
CA LEU A 80 12.49 -6.30 8.78
C LEU A 80 11.76 -5.67 9.98
N THR A 81 10.98 -6.48 10.71
CA THR A 81 10.17 -6.05 11.85
C THR A 81 10.62 -6.68 13.17
N GLY A 82 11.77 -7.37 13.20
CA GLY A 82 12.19 -8.21 14.33
C GLY A 82 11.44 -9.54 14.43
N TYR A 83 10.56 -9.84 13.46
CA TYR A 83 9.78 -11.06 13.39
C TYR A 83 9.65 -11.54 11.93
N GLU A 84 9.47 -12.85 11.78
CA GLU A 84 9.18 -13.50 10.52
C GLU A 84 8.14 -14.62 10.69
N VAL A 85 7.49 -14.99 9.60
CA VAL A 85 6.48 -16.05 9.57
C VAL A 85 7.04 -17.25 8.82
N HIS A 86 7.15 -18.39 9.51
CA HIS A 86 7.41 -19.68 8.87
C HIS A 86 6.11 -20.23 8.32
N VAL A 87 5.96 -20.17 7.00
CA VAL A 87 4.71 -20.48 6.31
C VAL A 87 4.49 -21.99 6.28
N LYS A 88 3.31 -22.42 6.75
CA LYS A 88 2.83 -23.81 6.69
C LYS A 88 1.88 -24.02 5.52
N GLU A 89 0.99 -23.07 5.30
CA GLU A 89 0.03 -23.07 4.19
C GLU A 89 0.07 -21.75 3.44
N LEU A 90 -0.05 -21.82 2.11
CA LEU A 90 -0.13 -20.67 1.23
C LEU A 90 -1.20 -20.94 0.18
N LYS A 91 -2.02 -19.92 -0.07
CA LYS A 91 -3.03 -19.91 -1.13
C LYS A 91 -2.87 -18.63 -1.94
N ILE A 92 -2.74 -18.79 -3.26
CA ILE A 92 -2.79 -17.66 -4.18
C ILE A 92 -4.25 -17.31 -4.44
N ILE A 93 -4.63 -16.06 -4.14
CA ILE A 93 -5.95 -15.52 -4.46
C ILE A 93 -5.95 -14.95 -5.86
N HIS A 94 -4.87 -14.24 -6.22
CA HIS A 94 -4.64 -13.75 -7.57
C HIS A 94 -3.15 -13.76 -7.87
N LEU A 95 -2.76 -14.43 -8.96
CA LEU A 95 -1.41 -14.41 -9.48
C LEU A 95 -1.21 -13.13 -10.29
N ALA A 96 -0.25 -12.30 -9.90
CA ALA A 96 0.05 -11.07 -10.64
C ALA A 96 0.80 -11.35 -11.94
N GLU A 97 0.79 -10.36 -12.82
CA GLU A 97 1.69 -10.29 -13.97
C GLU A 97 3.03 -9.68 -13.58
N ARG A 98 3.96 -9.59 -14.54
CA ARG A 98 5.27 -8.96 -14.32
C ARG A 98 5.09 -7.50 -13.94
N PHE A 99 5.49 -7.15 -12.71
CA PHE A 99 5.38 -5.78 -12.22
C PHE A 99 6.27 -4.82 -13.05
N PRO A 100 5.71 -3.73 -13.61
CA PRO A 100 6.42 -2.90 -14.58
C PRO A 100 7.46 -1.94 -13.96
N ILE A 101 7.30 -1.60 -12.67
CA ILE A 101 8.18 -0.64 -12.00
C ILE A 101 9.37 -1.39 -11.37
N THR A 102 10.56 -1.19 -11.94
CA THR A 102 11.83 -1.69 -11.38
C THR A 102 12.59 -0.58 -10.64
N LYS A 103 13.85 -0.83 -10.29
CA LYS A 103 14.71 0.17 -9.65
C LYS A 103 15.06 1.28 -10.66
N ASP A 104 15.26 2.50 -10.16
CA ASP A 104 15.84 3.63 -10.91
C ASP A 104 15.05 4.04 -12.18
N GLN A 105 13.73 4.23 -12.03
CA GLN A 105 12.83 4.70 -13.08
C GLN A 105 12.73 6.23 -13.16
N SER A 106 12.44 6.77 -14.35
CA SER A 106 12.25 8.22 -14.51
C SER A 106 10.97 8.71 -13.80
N PRO A 107 10.91 9.99 -13.39
CA PRO A 107 9.70 10.57 -12.83
C PRO A 107 8.48 10.43 -13.73
N GLU A 108 8.64 10.61 -15.04
CA GLU A 108 7.56 10.51 -16.04
C GLU A 108 6.98 9.11 -16.08
N PHE A 109 7.82 8.08 -16.16
CA PHE A 109 7.36 6.68 -16.16
C PHE A 109 6.60 6.32 -14.87
N LEU A 110 7.05 6.84 -13.73
CA LEU A 110 6.39 6.65 -12.43
C LEU A 110 5.05 7.39 -12.34
N LEU A 111 4.89 8.52 -13.03
CA LEU A 111 3.64 9.26 -13.14
C LEU A 111 2.65 8.56 -14.09
N ASP A 112 3.11 8.03 -15.22
CA ASP A 112 2.26 7.21 -16.11
C ASP A 112 1.76 5.95 -15.40
N ASN A 113 2.60 5.35 -14.56
CA ASN A 113 2.27 4.17 -13.75
C ASN A 113 1.85 4.55 -12.32
N ARG A 114 1.30 5.75 -12.09
CA ARG A 114 1.05 6.29 -10.74
C ARG A 114 0.22 5.36 -9.86
N HIS A 115 -0.81 4.74 -10.44
CA HIS A 115 -1.71 3.81 -9.77
C HIS A 115 -1.00 2.58 -9.17
N LEU A 116 0.12 2.14 -9.75
CA LEU A 116 0.98 1.10 -9.19
C LEU A 116 2.02 1.69 -8.25
N TRP A 117 2.62 2.82 -8.62
CA TRP A 117 3.66 3.46 -7.80
C TRP A 117 3.16 3.90 -6.43
N LEU A 118 1.88 4.27 -6.32
CA LEU A 118 1.21 4.60 -5.06
C LEU A 118 1.32 3.49 -3.99
N ARG A 119 1.52 2.23 -4.42
CA ARG A 119 1.67 1.05 -3.55
C ARG A 119 3.08 0.90 -2.95
N SER A 120 4.03 1.74 -3.37
CA SER A 120 5.35 1.81 -2.75
C SER A 120 5.30 2.41 -1.34
N GLN A 121 6.22 1.98 -0.47
CA GLN A 121 6.29 2.48 0.90
C GLN A 121 6.43 4.00 0.97
N LYS A 122 7.26 4.59 0.11
CA LYS A 122 7.44 6.06 0.05
C LYS A 122 6.12 6.77 -0.24
N MET A 123 5.38 6.33 -1.26
CA MET A 123 4.13 6.98 -1.66
C MET A 123 3.02 6.79 -0.63
N THR A 124 2.86 5.56 -0.13
CA THR A 124 1.88 5.25 0.92
C THR A 124 2.16 6.06 2.19
N ASN A 125 3.42 6.18 2.62
CA ASN A 125 3.78 6.96 3.82
C ASN A 125 3.52 8.46 3.62
N MET A 126 3.82 9.03 2.45
CA MET A 126 3.47 10.43 2.15
C MET A 126 1.96 10.67 2.18
N LEU A 127 1.15 9.73 1.67
CA LEU A 127 -0.30 9.84 1.73
C LEU A 127 -0.84 9.74 3.17
N LYS A 128 -0.26 8.86 4.00
CA LYS A 128 -0.57 8.77 5.43
C LYS A 128 -0.27 10.09 6.13
N VAL A 129 0.89 10.70 5.86
CA VAL A 129 1.25 12.04 6.40
C VAL A 129 0.26 13.10 5.94
N ARG A 130 -0.07 13.16 4.64
CA ARG A 130 -1.07 14.11 4.11
C ARG A 130 -2.42 13.95 4.80
N SER A 131 -2.87 12.72 5.02
CA SER A 131 -4.11 12.43 5.74
C SER A 131 -4.06 12.95 7.18
N THR A 132 -2.95 12.72 7.90
CA THR A 132 -2.75 13.25 9.26
C THR A 132 -2.75 14.77 9.30
N VAL A 133 -2.09 15.43 8.34
CA VAL A 133 -2.07 16.90 8.24
C VAL A 133 -3.47 17.46 8.03
N PHE A 134 -4.25 16.87 7.11
CA PHE A 134 -5.64 17.30 6.89
C PHE A 134 -6.53 17.10 8.12
N LYS A 135 -6.33 16.00 8.85
CA LYS A 135 -7.02 15.79 10.12
C LYS A 135 -6.66 16.88 11.14
N ALA A 136 -5.37 17.17 11.31
CA ALA A 136 -4.90 18.19 12.26
C ALA A 136 -5.42 19.60 11.93
N ILE A 137 -5.48 19.96 10.64
CA ILE A 137 -6.03 21.25 10.20
C ILE A 137 -7.51 21.36 10.58
N ARG A 138 -8.32 20.32 10.31
CA ARG A 138 -9.74 20.31 10.67
C ARG A 138 -9.94 20.41 12.19
N GLU A 139 -9.19 19.61 12.95
CA GLU A 139 -9.24 19.64 14.41
C GLU A 139 -8.86 21.00 14.98
N PHE A 140 -7.92 21.71 14.37
CA PHE A 140 -7.56 23.07 14.77
C PHE A 140 -8.74 24.04 14.61
N PHE A 141 -9.37 24.07 13.43
CA PHE A 141 -10.50 24.97 13.17
C PHE A 141 -11.72 24.64 14.03
N GLU A 142 -12.03 23.35 14.20
CA GLU A 142 -13.11 22.89 15.07
C GLU A 142 -12.91 23.35 16.53
N LYS A 143 -11.69 23.17 17.08
CA LYS A 143 -11.35 23.63 18.44
C LYS A 143 -11.47 25.15 18.64
N ASN A 144 -11.45 25.92 17.55
CA ASN A 144 -11.61 27.37 17.56
C ASN A 144 -13.03 27.82 17.15
N ASN A 145 -14.00 26.91 17.17
CA ASN A 145 -15.42 27.17 16.84
C ASN A 145 -15.66 27.66 15.40
N TYR A 146 -14.80 27.29 14.46
CA TYR A 146 -15.06 27.49 13.03
C TYR A 146 -15.92 26.35 12.47
N PHE A 147 -16.65 26.64 11.39
CA PHE A 147 -17.46 25.67 10.66
C PHE A 147 -16.84 25.38 9.29
N GLU A 148 -16.74 24.10 8.92
CA GLU A 148 -16.27 23.67 7.59
C GLU A 148 -17.33 24.04 6.53
N PHE A 149 -16.92 24.80 5.52
CA PHE A 149 -17.75 25.18 4.36
C PHE A 149 -17.10 24.63 3.09
N THR A 150 -17.89 24.00 2.23
CA THR A 150 -17.43 23.48 0.93
C THR A 150 -17.91 24.42 -0.18
N PRO A 151 -17.05 25.32 -0.70
CA PRO A 151 -17.43 26.26 -1.77
C PRO A 151 -17.59 25.56 -3.13
N PRO A 152 -18.30 26.18 -4.09
CA PRO A 152 -18.32 25.70 -5.47
C PRO A 152 -16.92 25.78 -6.09
N ILE A 153 -16.56 24.79 -6.91
CA ILE A 153 -15.28 24.76 -7.64
C ILE A 153 -15.40 25.49 -8.99
N THR A 154 -16.60 25.58 -9.56
CA THR A 154 -16.86 26.36 -10.77
C THR A 154 -17.29 27.77 -10.40
N THR A 155 -16.62 28.77 -10.98
CA THR A 155 -16.87 30.20 -10.73
C THR A 155 -17.05 30.95 -12.05
N PRO A 156 -17.91 31.98 -12.13
CA PRO A 156 -18.03 32.83 -13.30
C PRO A 156 -16.87 33.83 -13.44
N ASN A 157 -16.17 34.13 -12.34
CA ASN A 157 -15.19 35.22 -12.27
C ASN A 157 -13.80 34.74 -11.82
N ALA A 158 -12.78 35.48 -12.24
CA ALA A 158 -11.41 35.33 -11.77
C ALA A 158 -11.24 35.90 -10.34
N CYS A 159 -10.61 35.15 -9.44
CA CYS A 159 -10.36 35.61 -8.07
C CYS A 159 -9.03 36.40 -7.92
N GLU A 160 -7.95 35.93 -8.56
CA GLU A 160 -6.58 36.47 -8.36
C GLU A 160 -5.91 36.96 -9.66
N GLY A 161 -6.70 37.17 -10.73
CA GLY A 161 -6.22 37.56 -12.06
C GLY A 161 -6.50 36.52 -13.14
N GLY A 162 -6.33 36.90 -14.41
CA GLY A 162 -6.83 36.11 -15.56
C GLY A 162 -5.83 35.18 -16.25
N SER A 163 -4.53 35.22 -15.94
CA SER A 163 -3.50 34.54 -16.75
C SER A 163 -3.42 33.02 -16.53
N THR A 164 -4.09 32.47 -15.51
CA THR A 164 -4.01 31.04 -15.11
C THR A 164 -5.36 30.33 -15.07
N LEU A 165 -6.43 30.94 -15.60
CA LEU A 165 -7.78 30.38 -15.55
C LEU A 165 -7.96 29.18 -16.49
N PHE A 166 -8.54 28.10 -15.96
CA PHE A 166 -9.01 26.97 -16.78
C PHE A 166 -10.48 27.18 -17.15
N GLU A 167 -10.74 27.52 -18.42
CA GLU A 167 -12.09 27.67 -18.96
C GLU A 167 -12.80 26.31 -19.06
N VAL A 168 -14.03 26.25 -18.54
CA VAL A 168 -14.94 25.11 -18.61
C VAL A 168 -16.21 25.55 -19.32
N LYS A 169 -16.53 24.88 -20.43
CA LYS A 169 -17.81 25.04 -21.11
C LYS A 169 -18.91 24.48 -20.22
N TYR A 170 -19.80 25.33 -19.73
CA TYR A 170 -20.87 24.98 -18.83
C TYR A 170 -22.21 25.32 -19.48
N TYR A 171 -22.83 24.33 -20.12
CA TYR A 171 -23.99 24.52 -21.00
C TYR A 171 -23.71 25.54 -22.11
N ASN A 172 -24.45 26.65 -22.11
CA ASN A 172 -24.32 27.75 -23.05
C ASN A 172 -23.36 28.84 -22.55
N ASP A 173 -22.89 28.72 -21.31
CA ASP A 173 -22.04 29.70 -20.65
C ASP A 173 -20.59 29.21 -20.52
N LYS A 174 -19.71 30.15 -20.20
CA LYS A 174 -18.33 29.88 -19.82
C LYS A 174 -18.18 30.05 -18.31
N THR A 175 -17.51 29.09 -17.69
CA THR A 175 -17.13 29.15 -16.28
C THR A 175 -15.65 28.80 -16.14
N TYR A 176 -15.11 28.95 -14.94
CA TYR A 176 -13.71 28.67 -14.67
C TYR A 176 -13.57 27.78 -13.43
N LEU A 177 -12.51 26.98 -13.37
CA LEU A 177 -12.12 26.32 -12.13
C LEU A 177 -11.49 27.34 -11.18
N THR A 178 -11.99 27.38 -9.94
CA THR A 178 -11.44 28.22 -8.85
C THR A 178 -10.12 27.69 -8.31
#